data_AF-A0A6G0VWL4-F1
#
_entry.id   AF-A0A6G0VWL4-F1
#
_cell.length_a   1.000
_cell.length_b   1.000
_cell.length_c   1.000
_cell.angle_alpha   90.00
_cell.angle_beta   90.00
_cell.angle_gamma   90.00
#
_symmetry.space_group_name_H-M   'P 1'
#
loop_
_entity.id
_entity.type
_entity.pdbx_description
1 polymer ?
#
loop_
_entity_poly.entity_id
_entity_poly.type
_entity_poly.pdbx_seq_one_letter_code
_entity_poly.pdbx_strand_id
1 'polypeptide(L)'
;IVGIQADVWKQIAFNIGEKCKEEVTPASLRIRVALDRGGLKQKLGIVSIESNKVEEFYNKNVTSYSTSEEELEENNSNVLLFAITFSVKEWEAIRPTNKVYNCKRGPKTYQVMSPFEWSNVIQEHFFLHTKLPCCLVFKKANISLNGKFFLTIRGRCSDCGSIFDGVVKDIPNTETRVIMECTYSGNYEIPHSKKRKLLGSEKFRALNTMLNENVKPSVFNRIEASLSD
;
A
#
# COMPACT_ATOMS: atom_id res chain seq x y z
N ILE A 1 -2.33 2.69 -28.85
CA ILE A 1 -2.31 4.13 -28.47
C ILE A 1 -0.87 4.62 -28.58
N VAL A 2 -0.62 5.64 -29.40
CA VAL A 2 0.73 6.12 -29.75
C VAL A 2 1.47 6.70 -28.52
N GLY A 3 2.81 6.60 -28.53
CA GLY A 3 3.75 7.06 -27.49
C GLY A 3 3.55 8.50 -26.98
N ILE A 4 4.08 8.80 -25.78
CA ILE A 4 3.85 10.09 -25.09
C ILE A 4 4.47 11.25 -25.89
N GLN A 5 5.50 10.97 -26.68
CA GLN A 5 6.20 11.94 -27.51
C GLN A 5 5.65 12.06 -28.94
N ALA A 6 4.58 11.34 -29.27
CA ALA A 6 4.01 11.41 -30.61
C ALA A 6 3.49 12.82 -30.90
N ASP A 7 3.92 13.39 -32.03
CA ASP A 7 3.61 14.77 -32.41
C ASP A 7 2.10 15.02 -32.58
N VAL A 8 1.34 13.95 -32.84
CA VAL A 8 -0.13 13.96 -32.87
C VAL A 8 -0.73 14.57 -31.59
N TRP A 9 -0.19 14.23 -30.41
CA TRP A 9 -0.71 14.79 -29.15
C TRP A 9 -0.37 16.26 -28.96
N LYS A 10 0.74 16.74 -29.53
CA LYS A 10 1.12 18.16 -29.50
C LYS A 10 0.21 18.98 -30.41
N GLN A 11 -0.08 18.49 -31.60
CA GLN A 11 -0.97 19.16 -32.55
C GLN A 11 -2.41 19.25 -32.02
N ILE A 12 -2.93 18.16 -31.42
CA ILE A 12 -4.26 18.16 -30.81
C ILE A 12 -4.30 19.11 -29.60
N ALA A 13 -3.25 19.11 -28.77
CA ALA A 13 -3.14 20.02 -27.63
C ALA A 13 -3.16 21.49 -28.05
N PHE A 14 -2.41 21.86 -29.09
CA PHE A 14 -2.39 23.20 -29.64
C PHE A 14 -3.77 23.64 -30.14
N ASN A 15 -4.42 22.80 -30.96
CA ASN A 15 -5.73 23.12 -31.54
C ASN A 15 -6.85 23.24 -30.49
N ILE A 16 -6.80 22.42 -29.42
CA ILE A 16 -7.77 22.52 -28.32
C ILE A 16 -7.45 23.74 -27.44
N GLY A 17 -6.17 24.01 -27.20
CA GLY A 17 -5.73 25.17 -26.43
C GLY A 17 -6.17 26.49 -27.05
N GLU A 18 -6.06 26.62 -28.38
CA GLU A 18 -6.58 27.80 -29.09
C GLU A 18 -8.09 27.96 -28.99
N LYS A 19 -8.85 26.85 -29.08
CA LYS A 19 -10.32 26.88 -29.01
C LYS A 19 -10.86 27.14 -27.60
N CYS A 20 -10.21 26.61 -26.58
CA CYS A 20 -10.68 26.67 -25.20
C CYS A 20 -10.00 27.77 -24.37
N LYS A 21 -9.02 28.52 -24.94
CA LYS A 21 -8.20 29.53 -24.24
C LYS A 21 -7.56 29.03 -22.93
N GLU A 22 -7.33 27.73 -22.83
CA GLU A 22 -6.73 27.07 -21.66
C GLU A 22 -5.50 26.25 -22.08
N GLU A 23 -4.49 26.21 -21.21
CA GLU A 23 -3.29 25.40 -21.45
C GLU A 23 -3.58 23.91 -21.27
N VAL A 24 -3.88 23.23 -22.38
CA VAL A 24 -4.06 21.78 -22.39
C VAL A 24 -2.74 21.10 -22.69
N THR A 25 -2.22 20.30 -21.75
CA THR A 25 -0.98 19.55 -21.97
C THR A 25 -1.21 18.28 -22.79
N PRO A 26 -0.32 17.93 -23.76
CA PRO A 26 -0.42 16.72 -24.57
C PRO A 26 -0.55 15.43 -23.75
N ALA A 27 0.16 15.37 -22.61
CA ALA A 27 0.12 14.23 -21.71
C ALA A 27 -1.25 14.03 -21.07
N SER A 28 -1.94 15.12 -20.72
CA SER A 28 -3.27 15.05 -20.10
C SER A 28 -4.33 14.57 -21.11
N LEU A 29 -4.25 15.00 -22.37
CA LEU A 29 -5.11 14.53 -23.47
C LEU A 29 -4.93 13.04 -23.72
N ARG A 30 -3.69 12.57 -23.81
CA ARG A 30 -3.40 11.14 -23.98
C ARG A 30 -4.03 10.31 -22.86
N ILE A 31 -3.89 10.74 -21.61
CA ILE A 31 -4.46 10.01 -20.46
C ILE A 31 -5.98 9.99 -20.53
N ARG A 32 -6.62 11.12 -20.86
CA ARG A 32 -8.08 11.20 -21.01
C ARG A 32 -8.61 10.27 -22.11
N VAL A 33 -7.94 10.24 -23.27
CA VAL A 33 -8.31 9.34 -24.38
C VAL A 33 -8.00 7.87 -24.03
N ALA A 34 -6.88 7.57 -23.39
CA ALA A 34 -6.52 6.20 -23.03
C ALA A 34 -7.49 5.58 -22.02
N LEU A 35 -7.84 6.34 -20.97
CA LEU A 35 -8.78 5.94 -19.93
C LEU A 35 -10.26 6.19 -20.30
N ASP A 36 -10.54 6.59 -21.54
CA ASP A 36 -11.89 6.89 -22.04
C ASP A 36 -12.72 7.83 -21.14
N ARG A 37 -12.06 8.83 -20.55
CA ARG A 37 -12.74 9.77 -19.65
C ARG A 37 -13.73 10.61 -20.44
N GLY A 38 -15.01 10.54 -20.07
CA GLY A 38 -16.08 11.27 -20.75
C GLY A 38 -16.58 10.61 -22.05
N GLY A 39 -16.29 9.32 -22.25
CA GLY A 39 -16.75 8.54 -23.41
C GLY A 39 -16.15 9.04 -24.72
N LEU A 40 -14.91 9.53 -24.69
CA LEU A 40 -14.24 10.12 -25.85
C LEU A 40 -14.06 9.10 -26.99
N LYS A 41 -13.79 7.83 -26.68
CA LYS A 41 -13.66 6.78 -27.70
C LYS A 41 -14.97 6.54 -28.43
N GLN A 42 -16.08 6.51 -27.70
CA GLN A 42 -17.43 6.37 -28.27
C GLN A 42 -17.80 7.59 -29.12
N LYS A 43 -17.55 8.81 -28.63
CA LYS A 43 -17.83 10.07 -29.35
C LYS A 43 -16.97 10.26 -30.61
N LEU A 44 -15.75 9.70 -30.63
CA LEU A 44 -14.88 9.72 -31.79
C LEU A 44 -15.17 8.59 -32.79
N GLY A 45 -16.20 7.76 -32.52
CA GLY A 45 -16.56 6.63 -33.39
C GLY A 45 -15.50 5.53 -33.43
N ILE A 46 -14.58 5.52 -32.46
CA ILE A 46 -13.56 4.46 -32.32
C ILE A 46 -14.24 3.31 -31.57
N VAL A 47 -15.11 2.59 -32.27
CA VAL A 47 -15.70 1.34 -31.80
C VAL A 47 -14.56 0.32 -31.71
N SER A 48 -14.27 -0.16 -30.49
CA SER A 48 -13.30 -1.23 -30.30
C SER A 48 -13.80 -2.47 -31.05
N ILE A 49 -13.15 -2.82 -32.15
CA ILE A 49 -13.28 -4.14 -32.76
C ILE A 49 -12.79 -5.15 -31.70
N GLU A 50 -13.69 -6.00 -31.24
CA GLU A 50 -13.38 -7.14 -30.38
C GLU A 50 -12.32 -7.99 -31.08
N SER A 51 -11.10 -7.94 -30.55
CA SER A 51 -10.01 -8.81 -30.99
C SER A 51 -10.07 -10.08 -30.17
N ASN A 52 -10.58 -11.15 -30.78
CA ASN A 52 -10.51 -12.49 -30.22
C ASN A 52 -9.05 -12.96 -30.10
N LYS A 53 -8.70 -13.38 -28.87
CA LYS A 53 -7.64 -14.32 -28.42
C LYS A 53 -6.19 -14.14 -28.90
N VAL A 54 -5.30 -13.86 -27.93
CA VAL A 54 -4.17 -14.75 -27.59
C VAL A 54 -3.96 -14.68 -26.07
N GLU A 55 -3.98 -15.84 -25.40
CA GLU A 55 -3.50 -16.01 -24.03
C GLU A 55 -1.99 -15.77 -24.00
N GLU A 56 -1.54 -14.67 -23.41
CA GLU A 56 -0.21 -14.59 -22.81
C GLU A 56 -0.31 -13.88 -21.46
N PHE A 57 -0.05 -14.65 -20.41
CA PHE A 57 0.13 -14.23 -19.03
C PHE A 57 1.19 -13.14 -18.94
N TYR A 58 0.83 -11.89 -18.64
CA TYR A 58 1.67 -10.99 -17.83
C TYR A 58 0.84 -9.90 -17.12
N ASN A 59 0.98 -9.88 -15.80
CA ASN A 59 0.40 -8.95 -14.83
C ASN A 59 0.56 -7.45 -15.18
N LYS A 60 -0.54 -6.68 -15.13
CA LYS A 60 -0.54 -5.27 -14.70
C LYS A 60 -1.95 -4.79 -14.32
N ASN A 61 -2.24 -4.83 -13.02
CA ASN A 61 -3.38 -4.16 -12.41
C ASN A 61 -3.21 -2.65 -12.55
N VAL A 62 -3.98 -2.02 -13.45
CA VAL A 62 -4.21 -0.57 -13.44
C VAL A 62 -5.47 -0.35 -12.61
N THR A 63 -5.25 0.05 -11.36
CA THR A 63 -6.28 0.46 -10.41
C THR A 63 -6.90 1.77 -10.90
N SER A 64 -8.12 1.73 -11.42
CA SER A 64 -8.98 2.91 -11.54
C SER A 64 -9.56 3.22 -10.17
N TYR A 65 -9.24 4.41 -9.66
CA TYR A 65 -9.93 5.02 -8.53
C TYR A 65 -11.42 5.15 -8.87
N SER A 66 -12.26 4.42 -8.16
CA SER A 66 -13.64 4.81 -7.91
C SER A 66 -13.75 5.00 -6.41
N THR A 67 -13.98 6.24 -5.99
CA THR A 67 -14.57 6.54 -4.69
C THR A 67 -16.03 6.14 -4.79
N SER A 68 -16.30 4.84 -4.65
CA SER A 68 -17.63 4.33 -4.37
C SER A 68 -17.63 3.99 -2.90
N GLU A 69 -18.51 4.64 -2.16
CA GLU A 69 -18.99 4.17 -0.87
C GLU A 69 -19.32 2.69 -1.06
N GLU A 70 -18.45 1.82 -0.52
CA GLU A 70 -18.67 0.38 -0.55
C GLU A 70 -19.87 0.15 0.37
N GLU A 71 -21.01 -0.15 -0.26
CA GLU A 71 -22.15 -0.80 0.38
C GLU A 71 -21.59 -1.89 1.30
N LEU A 72 -21.95 -1.79 2.58
CA LEU A 72 -21.63 -2.78 3.57
C LEU A 72 -22.36 -4.06 3.18
N GLU A 73 -21.72 -4.88 2.36
CA GLU A 73 -22.07 -6.29 2.31
C GLU A 73 -21.82 -6.82 3.73
N GLU A 74 -22.90 -7.06 4.46
CA GLU A 74 -22.94 -7.86 5.68
C GLU A 74 -22.54 -9.30 5.35
N ASN A 75 -21.31 -9.47 4.89
CA ASN A 75 -20.66 -10.77 4.88
C ASN A 75 -20.33 -11.05 6.34
N ASN A 76 -20.90 -12.16 6.81
CA ASN A 76 -20.75 -12.80 8.11
C ASN A 76 -19.26 -13.08 8.40
N SER A 77 -18.50 -12.01 8.56
CA SER A 77 -17.04 -12.00 8.57
C SER A 77 -16.62 -11.94 10.02
N ASN A 78 -15.78 -12.91 10.42
CA ASN A 78 -15.24 -12.92 11.75
C ASN A 78 -14.42 -11.64 11.94
N VAL A 79 -14.81 -10.83 12.94
CA VAL A 79 -14.10 -9.60 13.32
C VAL A 79 -13.35 -9.85 14.62
N LEU A 80 -12.04 -9.65 14.59
CA LEU A 80 -11.16 -9.76 15.73
C LEU A 80 -10.69 -8.34 16.11
N LEU A 81 -10.98 -7.95 17.33
CA LEU A 81 -10.59 -6.66 17.90
C LEU A 81 -9.47 -6.89 18.92
N PHE A 82 -8.38 -6.15 18.77
CA PHE A 82 -7.26 -6.21 19.70
C PHE A 82 -6.51 -4.89 19.70
N ALA A 83 -5.69 -4.67 20.72
CA ALA A 83 -4.89 -3.45 20.84
C ALA A 83 -3.41 -3.83 20.88
N ILE A 84 -2.62 -3.20 20.01
CA ILE A 84 -1.16 -3.30 20.02
C ILE A 84 -0.63 -2.16 20.89
N THR A 85 0.22 -2.49 21.86
CA THR A 85 0.89 -1.48 22.70
C THR A 85 2.36 -1.44 22.34
N PHE A 86 2.81 -0.30 21.82
CA PHE A 86 4.22 -0.08 21.52
C PHE A 86 4.96 0.46 22.74
N SER A 87 6.15 -0.06 22.99
CA SER A 87 7.12 0.56 23.88
C SER A 87 7.64 1.87 23.30
N VAL A 88 8.20 2.73 24.15
CA VAL A 88 8.76 4.02 23.73
C VAL A 88 9.86 3.82 22.67
N LYS A 89 10.74 2.82 22.85
CA LYS A 89 11.82 2.51 21.90
C LYS A 89 11.31 2.03 20.54
N GLU A 90 10.30 1.17 20.54
CA GLU A 90 9.67 0.69 19.28
C GLU A 90 8.99 1.85 18.55
N TRP A 91 8.28 2.71 19.29
CA TRP A 91 7.62 3.87 18.72
C TRP A 91 8.63 4.88 18.13
N GLU A 92 9.75 5.12 18.79
CA GLU A 92 10.83 5.97 18.27
C GLU A 92 11.38 5.46 16.94
N ALA A 93 11.49 4.14 16.77
CA ALA A 93 11.98 3.53 15.52
C ALA A 93 11.00 3.70 14.35
N ILE A 94 9.69 3.61 14.61
CA ILE A 94 8.65 3.64 13.56
C ILE A 94 7.99 5.01 13.38
N ARG A 95 8.32 5.98 14.23
CA ARG A 95 7.74 7.32 14.28
C ARG A 95 7.73 7.98 12.88
N PRO A 96 6.67 8.73 12.54
CA PRO A 96 6.63 9.54 11.33
C PRO A 96 7.81 10.51 11.22
N THR A 97 8.46 10.53 10.06
CA THR A 97 9.54 11.44 9.72
C THR A 97 9.12 12.37 8.58
N ASN A 98 9.55 13.63 8.64
CA ASN A 98 9.31 14.60 7.57
C ASN A 98 10.22 14.28 6.38
N LYS A 99 9.61 13.98 5.22
CA LYS A 99 10.33 13.78 3.97
C LYS A 99 9.97 14.88 2.98
N VAL A 100 11.00 15.58 2.51
CA VAL A 100 10.86 16.62 1.48
C VAL A 100 10.90 15.96 0.11
N TYR A 101 9.88 16.21 -0.70
CA TYR A 101 9.81 15.80 -2.10
C TYR A 101 9.91 17.03 -2.98
N ASN A 102 10.96 17.09 -3.80
CA ASN A 102 11.13 18.16 -4.78
C ASN A 102 10.19 17.92 -5.97
N CYS A 103 9.08 18.65 -5.99
CA CYS A 103 8.12 18.60 -7.09
C CYS A 103 8.38 19.74 -8.07
N LYS A 104 7.88 19.61 -9.31
CA LYS A 104 7.99 20.67 -10.33
C LYS A 104 7.41 22.03 -9.91
N ARG A 105 6.50 22.05 -8.93
CA ARG A 105 5.85 23.26 -8.37
C ARG A 105 6.47 23.73 -7.04
N GLY A 106 7.66 23.23 -6.70
CA GLY A 106 8.34 23.52 -5.43
C GLY A 106 8.42 22.31 -4.48
N PRO A 107 9.18 22.44 -3.39
CA PRO A 107 9.34 21.39 -2.39
C PRO A 107 8.03 21.18 -1.61
N LYS A 108 7.59 19.93 -1.50
CA LYS A 108 6.47 19.53 -0.64
C LYS A 108 6.97 18.62 0.48
N THR A 109 6.64 18.94 1.71
CA THR A 109 6.93 18.12 2.88
C THR A 109 5.77 17.18 3.16
N TYR A 110 6.05 15.90 3.32
CA TYR A 110 5.08 14.90 3.75
C TYR A 110 5.61 14.19 4.98
N GLN A 111 4.74 13.95 5.97
CA GLN A 111 5.04 13.02 7.05
C GLN A 111 4.86 11.59 6.53
N VAL A 112 5.92 10.79 6.64
CA VAL A 112 5.95 9.40 6.19
C VAL A 112 6.60 8.57 7.29
N MET A 113 6.00 7.43 7.63
CA MET A 113 6.65 6.46 8.53
C MET A 113 7.87 5.83 7.87
N SER A 114 8.84 5.40 8.67
CA SER A 114 10.07 4.73 8.22
C SER A 114 9.75 3.50 7.36
N PRO A 115 9.93 3.56 6.03
CA PRO A 115 9.48 2.49 5.15
C PRO A 115 10.19 1.17 5.50
N PHE A 116 9.47 0.05 5.39
CA PHE A 116 9.91 -1.30 5.71
C PHE A 116 10.08 -1.62 7.20
N GLU A 117 10.39 -0.65 8.04
CA GLU A 117 10.57 -0.86 9.50
C GLU A 117 9.22 -0.99 10.20
N TRP A 118 8.30 -0.02 10.00
CA TRP A 118 7.02 -0.03 10.70
C TRP A 118 6.13 -1.25 10.37
N SER A 119 6.21 -1.74 9.14
CA SER A 119 5.45 -2.90 8.70
C SER A 119 5.89 -4.19 9.41
N ASN A 120 7.19 -4.31 9.73
CA ASN A 120 7.71 -5.47 10.43
C ASN A 120 7.22 -5.49 11.88
N VAL A 121 7.36 -4.36 12.58
CA VAL A 121 6.94 -4.21 13.97
C VAL A 121 5.44 -4.53 14.11
N ILE A 122 4.59 -3.97 13.26
CA ILE A 122 3.15 -4.25 13.31
C ILE A 122 2.84 -5.72 13.00
N GLN A 123 3.54 -6.32 12.05
CA GLN A 123 3.35 -7.73 11.70
C GLN A 123 3.76 -8.67 12.83
N GLU A 124 4.79 -8.34 13.61
CA GLU A 124 5.22 -9.10 14.78
C GLU A 124 4.20 -9.00 15.89
N HIS A 125 3.78 -7.78 16.25
CA HIS A 125 2.71 -7.58 17.22
C HIS A 125 1.41 -8.27 16.79
N PHE A 126 1.04 -8.21 15.50
CA PHE A 126 -0.10 -8.96 14.96
C PHE A 126 0.04 -10.46 15.23
N PHE A 127 1.20 -11.04 14.94
CA PHE A 127 1.44 -12.47 15.13
C PHE A 127 1.44 -12.86 16.62
N LEU A 128 2.01 -12.03 17.50
CA LEU A 128 2.01 -12.25 18.94
C LEU A 128 0.59 -12.27 19.52
N HIS A 129 -0.26 -11.34 19.08
CA HIS A 129 -1.63 -11.23 19.60
C HIS A 129 -2.59 -12.27 19.00
N THR A 130 -2.48 -12.56 17.70
CA THR A 130 -3.47 -13.39 17.00
C THR A 130 -2.99 -14.81 16.76
N LYS A 131 -1.67 -15.05 16.74
CA LYS A 131 -1.02 -16.30 16.33
C LYS A 131 -1.47 -16.82 14.95
N LEU A 132 -2.05 -15.96 14.12
CA LEU A 132 -2.54 -16.31 12.81
C LEU A 132 -1.39 -16.32 11.78
N PRO A 133 -1.33 -17.30 10.86
CA PRO A 133 -0.30 -17.40 9.83
C PRO A 133 -0.49 -16.39 8.67
N CYS A 134 -1.27 -15.32 8.87
CA CYS A 134 -1.66 -14.40 7.82
C CYS A 134 -0.49 -13.56 7.31
N CYS A 135 -0.26 -13.61 6.00
CA CYS A 135 0.74 -12.79 5.31
C CYS A 135 0.16 -11.43 4.91
N LEU A 136 0.18 -10.47 5.83
CA LEU A 136 -0.33 -9.12 5.58
C LEU A 136 0.59 -8.33 4.66
N VAL A 137 -0.01 -7.65 3.70
CA VAL A 137 0.63 -6.69 2.81
C VAL A 137 0.07 -5.32 3.12
N PHE A 138 0.92 -4.45 3.67
CA PHE A 138 0.57 -3.08 4.00
C PHE A 138 0.75 -2.17 2.78
N LYS A 139 -0.24 -1.32 2.49
CA LYS A 139 -0.18 -0.40 1.34
C LYS A 139 0.52 0.91 1.71
N LYS A 140 -0.06 1.65 2.65
CA LYS A 140 0.44 2.94 3.10
C LYS A 140 -0.13 3.27 4.47
N ALA A 141 0.71 3.85 5.33
CA ALA A 141 0.28 4.51 6.54
C ALA A 141 -0.13 5.96 6.24
N ASN A 142 -1.34 6.34 6.65
CA ASN A 142 -1.83 7.71 6.54
C ASN A 142 -1.67 8.40 7.89
N ILE A 143 -1.01 9.55 7.87
CA ILE A 143 -0.78 10.38 9.05
C ILE A 143 -1.58 11.66 8.88
N SER A 144 -2.37 12.01 9.89
CA SER A 144 -3.18 13.23 9.91
C SER A 144 -2.99 13.94 11.25
N LEU A 145 -2.41 15.14 11.21
CA LEU A 145 -2.19 15.95 12.42
C LEU A 145 -3.49 16.53 12.98
N ASN A 146 -4.47 16.79 12.12
CA ASN A 146 -5.73 17.45 12.46
C ASN A 146 -6.94 16.54 12.18
N GLY A 147 -6.72 15.25 11.99
CA GLY A 147 -7.78 14.27 11.70
C GLY A 147 -8.39 13.68 12.95
N LYS A 148 -9.48 12.91 12.78
CA LYS A 148 -10.08 12.08 13.85
C LYS A 148 -9.12 11.02 14.41
N PHE A 149 -8.19 10.58 13.58
CA PHE A 149 -7.14 9.64 13.95
C PHE A 149 -5.79 10.21 13.51
N PHE A 150 -4.81 10.15 14.40
CA PHE A 150 -3.44 10.58 14.11
C PHE A 150 -2.77 9.67 13.06
N LEU A 151 -2.89 8.36 13.24
CA LEU A 151 -2.29 7.36 12.37
C LEU A 151 -3.35 6.33 11.98
N THR A 152 -3.43 6.03 10.68
CA THR A 152 -4.28 4.97 10.14
C THR A 152 -3.48 4.09 9.22
N ILE A 153 -3.55 2.79 9.46
CA ILE A 153 -2.80 1.77 8.75
C ILE A 153 -3.79 0.74 8.22
N ARG A 154 -3.68 0.42 6.93
CA ARG A 154 -4.47 -0.61 6.28
C ARG A 154 -3.59 -1.65 5.62
N GLY A 155 -3.84 -2.91 5.96
CA GLY A 155 -3.19 -4.10 5.44
C GLY A 155 -4.21 -5.07 4.85
N ARG A 156 -3.76 -5.90 3.92
CA ARG A 156 -4.57 -7.00 3.38
C ARG A 156 -3.75 -8.28 3.35
N CYS A 157 -4.33 -9.39 3.79
CA CYS A 157 -3.68 -10.69 3.65
C CYS A 157 -3.67 -11.12 2.17
N SER A 158 -2.52 -11.59 1.71
CA SER A 158 -2.31 -12.00 0.32
C SER A 158 -2.87 -13.39 -0.03
N ASP A 159 -3.32 -14.15 0.97
CA ASP A 159 -3.90 -15.49 0.80
C ASP A 159 -5.40 -15.48 1.07
N CYS A 160 -5.82 -15.15 2.30
CA CYS A 160 -7.23 -15.15 2.67
C CYS A 160 -7.98 -13.85 2.31
N GLY A 161 -7.28 -12.81 1.88
CA GLY A 161 -7.89 -11.54 1.51
C GLY A 161 -8.41 -10.70 2.69
N SER A 162 -8.34 -11.20 3.93
CA SER A 162 -8.74 -10.49 5.16
C SER A 162 -8.04 -9.16 5.32
N ILE A 163 -8.74 -8.22 5.96
CA ILE A 163 -8.37 -6.82 6.07
C ILE A 163 -7.92 -6.56 7.50
N PHE A 164 -6.76 -5.91 7.62
CA PHE A 164 -6.24 -5.38 8.88
C PHE A 164 -6.34 -3.86 8.83
N ASP A 165 -7.01 -3.28 9.83
CA ASP A 165 -7.11 -1.84 10.02
C ASP A 165 -6.60 -1.49 11.41
N GLY A 166 -5.57 -0.63 11.48
CA GLY A 166 -4.98 -0.14 12.73
C GLY A 166 -5.12 1.37 12.84
N VAL A 167 -5.60 1.86 13.98
CA VAL A 167 -5.79 3.29 14.24
C VAL A 167 -5.15 3.72 15.55
N VAL A 168 -4.49 4.88 15.52
CA VAL A 168 -4.04 5.60 16.71
C VAL A 168 -4.83 6.91 16.77
N LYS A 169 -5.57 7.10 17.86
CA LYS A 169 -6.46 8.26 18.04
C LYS A 169 -5.66 9.54 18.27
N ASP A 170 -4.85 9.54 19.32
CA ASP A 170 -4.13 10.73 19.79
C ASP A 170 -2.66 10.71 19.40
N ILE A 171 -2.08 11.89 19.25
CA ILE A 171 -0.64 12.05 19.09
C ILE A 171 0.01 11.61 20.41
N PRO A 172 0.81 10.53 20.41
CA PRO A 172 1.41 10.05 21.64
C PRO A 172 2.45 11.05 22.14
N ASN A 173 2.45 11.30 23.44
CA ASN A 173 3.51 12.08 24.08
C ASN A 173 4.82 11.29 24.03
N THR A 174 5.95 11.98 23.92
CA THR A 174 7.28 11.42 23.65
C THR A 174 7.76 10.38 24.67
N GLU A 175 7.18 10.37 25.87
CA GLU A 175 7.56 9.47 26.97
C GLU A 175 6.49 8.42 27.30
N THR A 176 5.40 8.37 26.53
CA THR A 176 4.26 7.50 26.80
C THR A 176 4.19 6.32 25.84
N ARG A 177 3.66 5.19 26.33
CA ARG A 177 3.37 4.04 25.47
C ARG A 177 2.25 4.40 24.49
N VAL A 178 2.37 3.89 23.27
CA VAL A 178 1.40 4.18 22.20
C VAL A 178 0.50 2.99 22.01
N ILE A 179 -0.81 3.21 22.06
CA ILE A 179 -1.81 2.16 21.85
C ILE A 179 -2.41 2.33 20.46
N MET A 180 -2.34 1.27 19.66
CA MET A 180 -3.00 1.19 18.37
C MET A 180 -4.15 0.19 18.45
N GLU A 181 -5.36 0.70 18.27
CA GLU A 181 -6.57 -0.12 18.19
C GLU A 181 -6.59 -0.78 16.82
N CYS A 182 -6.70 -2.11 16.81
CA CYS A 182 -6.62 -2.93 15.61
C CYS A 182 -7.90 -3.73 15.42
N THR A 183 -8.39 -3.72 14.19
CA THR A 183 -9.51 -4.51 13.72
C THR A 183 -9.01 -5.42 12.61
N TYR A 184 -9.25 -6.72 12.76
CA TYR A 184 -8.96 -7.70 11.73
C TYR A 184 -10.23 -8.41 11.31
N SER A 185 -10.67 -8.22 10.07
CA SER A 185 -11.92 -8.76 9.54
C SER A 185 -11.69 -9.60 8.29
N GLY A 186 -12.39 -10.73 8.20
CA GLY A 186 -12.41 -11.57 7.02
C GLY A 186 -12.36 -13.07 7.33
N ASN A 187 -12.11 -13.87 6.31
CA ASN A 187 -12.10 -15.33 6.43
C ASN A 187 -10.66 -15.84 6.66
N TYR A 188 -10.15 -15.69 7.87
CA TYR A 188 -8.78 -16.06 8.23
C TYR A 188 -8.59 -17.54 8.61
N GLU A 189 -9.65 -18.36 8.55
CA GLU A 189 -9.62 -19.80 8.84
C GLU A 189 -9.13 -20.65 7.65
N ILE A 190 -8.89 -20.01 6.51
CA ILE A 190 -8.40 -20.66 5.29
C ILE A 190 -6.92 -21.06 5.45
N PRO A 191 -6.46 -22.19 4.90
CA PRO A 191 -5.05 -22.55 4.89
C PRO A 191 -4.21 -21.50 4.15
N HIS A 192 -3.14 -21.05 4.79
CA HIS A 192 -2.19 -20.09 4.24
C HIS A 192 -0.98 -20.82 3.65
N SER A 193 -0.60 -20.46 2.42
CA SER A 193 0.50 -21.10 1.68
C SER A 193 1.74 -20.21 1.62
N LYS A 194 1.54 -18.89 1.61
CA LYS A 194 2.64 -17.93 1.60
C LYS A 194 3.23 -17.79 3.00
N LYS A 195 4.53 -17.51 3.03
CA LYS A 195 5.27 -17.18 4.25
C LYS A 195 5.45 -15.68 4.38
N ARG A 196 5.54 -15.21 5.62
CA ARG A 196 5.87 -13.83 5.96
C ARG A 196 7.16 -13.41 5.25
N LYS A 197 7.14 -12.24 4.60
CA LYS A 197 8.35 -11.65 4.02
C LYS A 197 9.08 -10.87 5.10
N LEU A 198 10.36 -11.16 5.29
CA LEU A 198 11.27 -10.28 6.02
C LEU A 198 11.63 -9.10 5.12
N LEU A 199 11.43 -7.88 5.61
CA LEU A 199 11.69 -6.63 4.91
C LEU A 199 12.68 -5.76 5.72
N GLY A 200 13.28 -4.75 5.09
CA GLY A 200 14.09 -3.75 5.79
C GLY A 200 15.33 -4.30 6.49
N SER A 201 15.66 -3.71 7.64
CA SER A 201 16.79 -4.07 8.51
C SER A 201 16.85 -5.57 8.84
N GLU A 202 15.70 -6.19 9.13
CA GLU A 202 15.57 -7.61 9.46
C GLU A 202 16.04 -8.53 8.33
N LYS A 203 15.75 -8.16 7.08
CA LYS A 203 16.27 -8.91 5.92
C LYS A 203 17.79 -8.82 5.84
N PHE A 204 18.36 -7.65 6.08
CA PHE A 204 19.81 -7.46 6.06
C PHE A 204 20.49 -8.20 7.20
N ARG A 205 19.89 -8.22 8.39
CA ARG A 205 20.35 -9.00 9.54
C ARG A 205 20.42 -10.48 9.20
N ALA A 206 19.32 -11.05 8.71
CA ALA A 206 19.26 -12.46 8.32
C ALA A 206 20.30 -12.80 7.24
N LEU A 207 20.46 -11.95 6.23
CA LEU A 207 21.47 -12.15 5.18
C LEU A 207 22.90 -12.08 5.72
N ASN A 208 23.20 -11.11 6.57
CA ASN A 208 24.53 -10.97 7.18
C ASN A 208 24.86 -12.17 8.07
N THR A 209 23.92 -12.66 8.87
CA THR A 209 24.10 -13.89 9.67
C THR A 209 24.36 -15.10 8.79
N MET A 210 23.63 -15.26 7.68
CA MET A 210 23.85 -16.38 6.76
C MET A 210 25.20 -16.30 6.04
N LEU A 211 25.64 -15.10 5.64
CA LEU A 211 26.86 -14.91 4.85
C LEU A 211 28.13 -14.83 5.71
N ASN A 212 28.08 -14.12 6.84
CA ASN A 212 29.25 -13.85 7.68
C ASN A 212 29.43 -14.91 8.77
N GLU A 213 28.34 -15.41 9.35
CA GLU A 213 28.38 -16.42 10.42
C GLU A 213 28.19 -17.85 9.88
N ASN A 214 28.00 -17.99 8.56
CA ASN A 214 27.87 -19.26 7.84
C ASN A 214 26.77 -20.18 8.41
N VAL A 215 25.73 -19.57 8.97
CA VAL A 215 24.58 -20.27 9.55
C VAL A 215 23.69 -20.77 8.43
N LYS A 216 23.41 -22.07 8.42
CA LYS A 216 22.48 -22.66 7.44
C LYS A 216 21.08 -22.05 7.62
N PRO A 217 20.34 -21.76 6.53
CA PRO A 217 19.00 -21.18 6.61
C PRO A 217 18.00 -21.97 7.47
N SER A 218 18.15 -23.29 7.54
CA SER A 218 17.32 -24.16 8.39
C SER A 218 17.56 -23.95 9.88
N VAL A 219 18.79 -23.63 10.28
CA VAL A 219 19.16 -23.36 11.68
C VAL A 219 18.68 -21.96 12.08
N PHE A 220 18.87 -20.97 11.21
CA PHE A 220 18.35 -19.62 11.41
C PHE A 220 16.84 -19.61 11.67
N ASN A 221 16.07 -20.32 10.84
CA ASN A 221 14.62 -20.41 11.00
C ASN A 221 14.19 -21.07 12.31
N ARG A 222 14.98 -22.01 12.85
CA ARG A 222 14.70 -22.64 14.15
C ARG A 222 14.98 -21.69 15.31
N ILE A 223 16.05 -20.91 15.23
CA ILE A 223 16.40 -19.90 16.23
C ILE A 223 15.32 -18.82 16.30
N GLU A 224 14.91 -18.29 15.15
CA GLU A 224 13.83 -17.28 15.08
C GLU A 224 12.49 -17.82 15.58
N ALA A 225 12.18 -19.10 15.32
CA ALA A 225 10.99 -19.75 15.88
C ALA A 225 11.06 -19.84 17.41
N SER A 226 12.21 -20.20 17.98
CA SER A 226 12.39 -20.31 19.44
C SER A 226 12.39 -18.97 20.18
N LEU A 227 12.63 -17.86 19.49
CA LEU A 227 12.57 -16.51 20.06
C LEU A 227 11.15 -15.92 20.04
N SER A 228 10.22 -16.57 19.34
CA SER A 228 8.84 -16.11 19.15
C SER A 228 7.83 -16.83 20.06
N ASP A 229 8.27 -17.82 20.84
CA ASP A 229 7.52 -18.58 21.85
C ASP A 229 7.71 -18.00 23.26
#